data_AF-A0A6I9WIS4-F1
#
_entry.id   AF-A0A6I9WIS4-F1
#
_cell.length_a   1.000
_cell.length_b   1.000
_cell.length_c   1.000
_cell.angle_alpha   90.00
_cell.angle_beta   90.00
_cell.angle_gamma   90.00
#
_symmetry.space_group_name_H-M   'P 1'
#
loop_
_entity.id
_entity.type
_entity.pdbx_description
1 polymer ?
#
loop_
_entity_poly.entity_id
_entity_poly.type
_entity_poly.pdbx_seq_one_letter_code
_entity_poly.pdbx_strand_id
1 'polypeptide(L)'
;MDVVTTSLEALIQRITNPQNQKPDIAAIEAFCVMLTKETEGIQIGIKLLVTQIQSLNESEALQALSLLDTCMKRCGPLFHAEIGKFRFLNEMIKLVSPKYLGNRTTANVRQKVLQLLYAWITEYPRESKIKEAYEMLKKQGVIEEDAAFIMTNNEERQKSSKMKNNIFENEEMSRHLRRLLHSKDPSDLQTANRLIKFMVKEDEERLQLNSQRGMELESVQNNVMLLSEMLDSYNQNETSAEDLELMKELYQACERLKPILLRLASETQGNIEMLGICYI
;
A
#
# COMPACT_ATOMS: atom_id res chain seq x y z
N MET A 1 -0.05 -23.59 -6.15
CA MET A 1 -0.80 -22.36 -5.85
C MET A 1 -1.54 -21.99 -7.12
N ASP A 2 -2.84 -21.74 -7.06
CA ASP A 2 -3.65 -21.44 -8.24
C ASP A 2 -3.24 -20.07 -8.85
N VAL A 3 -3.24 -19.97 -10.18
CA VAL A 3 -2.82 -18.78 -10.94
C VAL A 3 -3.68 -17.56 -10.57
N VAL A 4 -4.96 -17.77 -10.30
CA VAL A 4 -5.89 -16.72 -9.86
C VAL A 4 -5.45 -16.15 -8.51
N THR A 5 -5.13 -17.04 -7.55
CA THR A 5 -4.67 -16.65 -6.21
C THR A 5 -3.40 -15.83 -6.27
N THR A 6 -2.37 -16.31 -6.99
CA THR A 6 -1.10 -15.59 -7.11
C THR A 6 -1.27 -14.22 -7.77
N SER A 7 -2.17 -14.11 -8.76
CA SER A 7 -2.42 -12.83 -9.44
C SER A 7 -3.15 -11.83 -8.53
N LEU A 8 -4.16 -12.28 -7.77
CA LEU A 8 -4.85 -11.44 -6.79
C LEU A 8 -3.92 -11.01 -5.64
N GLU A 9 -3.02 -11.90 -5.19
CA GLU A 9 -2.00 -11.61 -4.18
C GLU A 9 -1.02 -10.54 -4.67
N ALA A 10 -0.50 -10.66 -5.88
CA ALA A 10 0.41 -9.66 -6.45
C ALA A 10 -0.28 -8.30 -6.64
N LEU A 11 -1.52 -8.30 -7.16
CA LEU A 11 -2.28 -7.08 -7.35
C LEU A 11 -2.56 -6.38 -6.02
N ILE A 12 -3.00 -7.11 -4.99
CA ILE A 12 -3.30 -6.47 -3.70
C ILE A 12 -2.03 -5.94 -3.04
N GLN A 13 -0.90 -6.64 -3.11
CA GLN A 13 0.38 -6.16 -2.57
C GLN A 13 0.85 -4.87 -3.25
N ARG A 14 0.67 -4.77 -4.57
CA ARG A 14 0.96 -3.55 -5.33
C ARG A 14 0.03 -2.40 -4.95
N ILE A 15 -1.26 -2.68 -4.79
CA ILE A 15 -2.26 -1.68 -4.41
C ILE A 15 -2.03 -1.17 -2.99
N THR A 16 -1.62 -2.02 -2.06
CA THR A 16 -1.48 -1.67 -0.64
C THR A 16 -0.04 -1.34 -0.25
N ASN A 17 0.88 -1.14 -1.19
CA ASN A 17 2.27 -0.83 -0.88
C ASN A 17 2.38 0.49 -0.06
N PRO A 18 3.04 0.49 1.12
CA PRO A 18 3.20 1.69 1.95
C PRO A 18 3.86 2.87 1.23
N GLN A 19 4.69 2.58 0.21
CA GLN A 19 5.44 3.58 -0.56
C GLN A 19 4.61 4.26 -1.65
N ASN A 20 3.35 3.84 -1.85
CA ASN A 20 2.47 4.45 -2.83
C ASN A 20 2.13 5.89 -2.43
N GLN A 21 2.59 6.86 -3.23
CA GLN A 21 2.21 8.27 -3.06
C GLN A 21 0.79 8.56 -3.60
N LYS A 22 0.30 7.74 -4.53
CA LYS A 22 -1.02 7.84 -5.15
C LYS A 22 -1.61 6.45 -5.38
N PRO A 23 -2.94 6.30 -5.45
CA PRO A 23 -3.57 5.01 -5.74
C PRO A 23 -3.18 4.50 -7.13
N ASP A 24 -2.73 3.24 -7.24
CA ASP A 24 -2.52 2.58 -8.53
C ASP A 24 -3.88 2.17 -9.12
N ILE A 25 -4.47 3.09 -9.88
CA ILE A 25 -5.79 2.89 -10.51
C ILE A 25 -5.81 1.69 -11.45
N ALA A 26 -4.70 1.38 -12.14
CA ALA A 26 -4.64 0.25 -13.05
C ALA A 26 -4.65 -1.09 -12.28
N ALA A 27 -3.89 -1.18 -11.18
CA ALA A 27 -3.92 -2.35 -10.32
C ALA A 27 -5.28 -2.54 -9.65
N ILE A 28 -5.92 -1.45 -9.17
CA ILE A 28 -7.27 -1.48 -8.59
C ILE A 28 -8.30 -1.98 -9.61
N GLU A 29 -8.24 -1.48 -10.85
CA GLU A 29 -9.09 -1.93 -11.96
C GLU A 29 -8.90 -3.42 -12.25
N ALA A 30 -7.65 -3.87 -12.37
CA ALA A 30 -7.32 -5.27 -12.62
C ALA A 30 -7.83 -6.17 -11.48
N PHE A 31 -7.67 -5.76 -10.22
CA PHE A 31 -8.16 -6.51 -9.07
C PHE A 31 -9.68 -6.67 -9.11
N CYS A 32 -10.43 -5.59 -9.38
CA CYS A 32 -11.89 -5.65 -9.51
C CYS A 32 -12.36 -6.57 -10.66
N VAL A 33 -11.65 -6.54 -11.80
CA VAL A 33 -11.96 -7.43 -12.94
C VAL A 33 -11.70 -8.88 -12.56
N MET A 34 -10.55 -9.20 -11.96
CA MET A 34 -10.24 -10.56 -11.53
C MET A 34 -11.24 -11.09 -10.51
N LEU A 35 -11.67 -10.27 -9.54
CA LEU A 35 -12.71 -10.65 -8.58
C LEU A 35 -14.00 -11.12 -9.26
N THR A 36 -14.39 -10.49 -10.37
CA THR A 36 -15.69 -10.71 -11.02
C THR A 36 -15.65 -11.71 -12.17
N LYS A 37 -14.50 -11.89 -12.83
CA LYS A 37 -14.35 -12.73 -14.02
C LYS A 37 -13.85 -14.13 -13.71
N GLU A 38 -13.09 -14.31 -12.62
CA GLU A 38 -12.50 -15.59 -12.28
C GLU A 38 -13.40 -16.41 -11.37
N THR A 39 -13.36 -17.73 -11.54
CA THR A 39 -14.03 -18.68 -10.64
C THR A 39 -13.37 -18.59 -9.26
N GLU A 40 -14.17 -18.50 -8.20
CA GLU A 40 -13.70 -18.26 -6.82
C GLU A 40 -12.98 -16.92 -6.55
N GLY A 41 -12.87 -16.02 -7.53
CA GLY A 41 -12.17 -14.74 -7.39
C GLY A 41 -12.66 -13.91 -6.20
N ILE A 42 -13.99 -13.81 -6.01
CA ILE A 42 -14.61 -13.15 -4.86
C ILE A 42 -14.14 -13.74 -3.52
N GLN A 43 -14.14 -15.07 -3.40
CA GLN A 43 -13.81 -15.75 -2.14
C GLN A 43 -12.34 -15.57 -1.77
N ILE A 44 -11.45 -15.67 -2.77
CA ILE A 44 -10.01 -15.46 -2.59
C ILE A 44 -9.74 -13.99 -2.25
N GLY A 45 -10.26 -13.06 -3.05
CA GLY A 45 -9.98 -11.65 -2.87
C GLY A 45 -10.55 -11.06 -1.58
N ILE A 46 -11.69 -11.56 -1.08
CA ILE A 46 -12.19 -11.19 0.26
C ILE A 46 -11.22 -11.62 1.36
N LYS A 47 -10.66 -12.83 1.29
CA LYS A 47 -9.66 -13.28 2.27
C LYS A 47 -8.44 -12.36 2.25
N LEU A 48 -7.96 -12.01 1.06
CA LEU A 48 -6.82 -11.09 0.90
C LEU A 48 -7.12 -9.69 1.44
N LEU A 49 -8.30 -9.15 1.13
CA LEU A 49 -8.76 -7.87 1.67
C LEU A 49 -8.78 -7.87 3.19
N VAL A 50 -9.35 -8.91 3.82
CA VAL A 50 -9.39 -9.06 5.28
C VAL A 50 -7.98 -9.03 5.88
N THR A 51 -7.03 -9.75 5.27
CA THR A 51 -5.63 -9.75 5.74
C THR A 51 -5.03 -8.35 5.67
N GLN A 52 -5.23 -7.63 4.57
CA GLN A 52 -4.62 -6.32 4.36
C GLN A 52 -5.26 -5.20 5.20
N ILE A 53 -6.58 -5.20 5.41
CA ILE A 53 -7.24 -4.21 6.29
C ILE A 53 -6.83 -4.38 7.77
N GLN A 54 -6.33 -5.55 8.15
CA GLN A 54 -5.81 -5.85 9.49
C GLN A 54 -4.31 -5.60 9.62
N SER A 55 -3.64 -5.05 8.58
CA SER A 55 -2.23 -4.68 8.67
C SER A 55 -1.99 -3.70 9.82
N LEU A 56 -0.86 -3.87 10.52
CA LEU A 56 -0.39 -2.92 11.54
C LEU A 56 0.14 -1.64 10.90
N ASN A 57 0.47 -1.66 9.61
CA ASN A 57 0.84 -0.47 8.87
C ASN A 57 -0.42 0.30 8.48
N GLU A 58 -0.54 1.52 8.99
CA GLU A 58 -1.70 2.39 8.75
C GLU A 58 -1.93 2.67 7.26
N SER A 59 -0.88 2.92 6.50
CA SER A 59 -0.98 3.23 5.07
C SER A 59 -1.55 2.03 4.30
N GLU A 60 -1.04 0.82 4.57
CA GLU A 60 -1.54 -0.40 3.92
C GLU A 60 -3.02 -0.64 4.24
N ALA A 61 -3.39 -0.53 5.52
CA ALA A 61 -4.77 -0.74 5.96
C ALA A 61 -5.72 0.29 5.33
N LEU A 62 -5.33 1.57 5.27
CA LEU A 62 -6.14 2.62 4.63
C LEU A 62 -6.27 2.41 3.11
N GLN A 63 -5.21 1.97 2.44
CA GLN A 63 -5.24 1.62 1.02
C GLN A 63 -6.14 0.41 0.77
N ALA A 64 -6.07 -0.63 1.61
CA ALA A 64 -6.92 -1.81 1.55
C ALA A 64 -8.41 -1.47 1.77
N LEU A 65 -8.73 -0.58 2.72
CA LEU A 65 -10.09 -0.09 2.94
C LEU A 65 -10.60 0.73 1.75
N SER A 66 -9.74 1.49 1.08
CA SER A 66 -10.08 2.25 -0.13
C SER A 66 -10.33 1.32 -1.33
N LEU A 67 -9.54 0.25 -1.46
CA LEU A 67 -9.78 -0.82 -2.43
C LEU A 67 -11.11 -1.52 -2.16
N LEU A 68 -11.40 -1.89 -0.90
CA LEU A 68 -12.66 -2.51 -0.50
C LEU A 68 -13.89 -1.67 -0.90
N ASP A 69 -13.85 -0.36 -0.64
CA ASP A 69 -14.90 0.58 -1.07
C ASP A 69 -15.05 0.63 -2.60
N THR A 70 -13.93 0.60 -3.32
CA THR A 70 -13.94 0.55 -4.79
C THR A 70 -14.55 -0.77 -5.29
N CYS A 71 -14.24 -1.90 -4.66
CA CYS A 71 -14.83 -3.20 -4.99
C CYS A 71 -16.34 -3.21 -4.72
N MET A 72 -16.81 -2.62 -3.61
CA MET A 72 -18.24 -2.43 -3.35
C MET A 72 -18.92 -1.63 -4.47
N LYS A 73 -18.26 -0.61 -5.03
CA LYS A 73 -18.82 0.18 -6.14
C LYS A 73 -18.81 -0.55 -7.50
N ARG A 74 -17.88 -1.49 -7.72
CA ARG A 74 -17.60 -2.03 -9.06
C ARG A 74 -17.87 -3.52 -9.26
N CYS A 75 -17.86 -4.34 -8.21
CA CYS A 75 -17.91 -5.80 -8.33
C CYS A 75 -19.32 -6.40 -8.29
N GLY A 76 -20.35 -5.58 -8.09
CA GLY A 76 -21.75 -5.96 -8.22
C GLY A 76 -22.31 -6.87 -7.10
N PRO A 77 -23.55 -7.39 -7.27
CA PRO A 77 -24.34 -7.97 -6.19
C PRO A 77 -23.74 -9.22 -5.52
N LEU A 78 -23.00 -10.04 -6.27
CA LEU A 78 -22.36 -11.23 -5.72
C LEU A 78 -21.29 -10.86 -4.69
N PHE A 79 -20.54 -9.78 -4.95
CA PHE A 79 -19.55 -9.26 -4.00
C PHE A 79 -20.27 -8.63 -2.79
N HIS A 80 -21.31 -7.84 -3.01
CA HIS A 80 -22.12 -7.23 -1.94
C HIS A 80 -22.66 -8.29 -0.97
N ALA A 81 -23.20 -9.40 -1.50
CA ALA A 81 -23.75 -10.48 -0.70
C ALA A 81 -22.70 -11.19 0.18
N GLU A 82 -21.42 -11.21 -0.22
CA GLU A 82 -20.35 -11.74 0.63
C GLU A 82 -19.91 -10.74 1.71
N ILE A 83 -19.79 -9.45 1.36
CA ILE A 83 -19.46 -8.37 2.31
C ILE A 83 -20.58 -8.19 3.35
N GLY A 84 -21.84 -8.37 2.94
CA GLY A 84 -23.02 -8.30 3.80
C GLY A 84 -23.14 -9.47 4.80
N LYS A 85 -22.27 -10.49 4.75
CA LYS A 85 -22.30 -11.58 5.75
C LYS A 85 -21.55 -11.17 7.01
N PHE A 86 -22.06 -11.60 8.17
CA PHE A 86 -21.35 -11.44 9.45
C PHE A 86 -19.95 -12.05 9.45
N ARG A 87 -19.68 -13.06 8.62
CA ARG A 87 -18.32 -13.60 8.43
C ARG A 87 -17.32 -12.48 8.07
N PHE A 88 -17.68 -11.60 7.15
CA PHE A 88 -16.84 -10.46 6.77
C PHE A 88 -16.99 -9.30 7.76
N LEU A 89 -18.22 -8.94 8.11
CA LEU A 89 -18.46 -7.80 9.01
C LEU A 89 -17.81 -7.97 10.38
N ASN A 90 -17.68 -9.20 10.89
CA ASN A 90 -16.96 -9.45 12.14
C ASN A 90 -15.48 -9.08 12.04
N GLU A 91 -14.84 -9.23 10.89
CA GLU A 91 -13.45 -8.80 10.68
C GLU A 91 -13.33 -7.27 10.71
N MET A 92 -14.32 -6.55 10.18
CA MET A 92 -14.42 -5.08 10.31
C MET A 92 -14.70 -4.64 11.75
N ILE A 93 -15.61 -5.33 12.46
CA ILE A 93 -15.95 -5.06 13.86
C ILE A 93 -14.72 -5.21 14.77
N LYS A 94 -13.87 -6.23 14.54
CA LYS A 94 -12.64 -6.44 15.31
C LYS A 94 -11.70 -5.23 15.26
N LEU A 95 -11.62 -4.54 14.12
CA LEU A 95 -10.76 -3.36 13.94
C LEU A 95 -11.18 -2.15 14.77
N VAL A 96 -12.48 -2.01 15.06
CA VAL A 96 -13.01 -0.83 15.78
C VAL A 96 -13.32 -1.11 17.23
N SER A 97 -13.62 -2.36 17.59
CA SER A 97 -14.01 -2.73 18.94
C SER A 97 -12.79 -2.82 19.88
N PRO A 98 -12.79 -2.09 21.01
CA PRO A 98 -11.71 -2.16 22.01
C PRO A 98 -11.49 -3.56 22.60
N LYS A 99 -12.50 -4.45 22.52
CA LYS A 99 -12.41 -5.84 22.98
C LYS A 99 -11.50 -6.71 22.11
N TYR A 100 -11.15 -6.26 20.91
CA TYR A 100 -10.37 -7.00 19.92
C TYR A 100 -9.12 -6.21 19.50
N LEU A 101 -9.08 -5.73 18.26
CA LEU A 101 -7.93 -5.00 17.71
C LEU A 101 -8.04 -3.49 17.90
N GLY A 102 -9.18 -2.97 18.35
CA GLY A 102 -9.46 -1.53 18.40
C GLY A 102 -8.44 -0.68 19.18
N ASN A 103 -7.76 -1.26 20.18
CA ASN A 103 -6.70 -0.55 20.92
C ASN A 103 -5.36 -0.50 20.18
N ARG A 104 -5.14 -1.42 19.22
CA ARG A 104 -3.93 -1.50 18.38
C ARG A 104 -4.12 -0.82 17.03
N THR A 105 -5.36 -0.77 16.54
CA THR A 105 -5.71 -0.12 15.27
C THR A 105 -5.69 1.40 15.42
N THR A 106 -5.03 2.08 14.48
CA THR A 106 -4.91 3.55 14.49
C THR A 106 -6.28 4.23 14.40
N ALA A 107 -6.39 5.46 14.92
CA ALA A 107 -7.65 6.21 14.92
C ALA A 107 -8.19 6.43 13.50
N ASN A 108 -7.32 6.73 12.54
CA ASN A 108 -7.69 6.96 11.14
C ASN A 108 -8.28 5.70 10.49
N VAL A 109 -7.70 4.52 10.73
CA VAL A 109 -8.23 3.24 10.22
C VAL A 109 -9.59 2.95 10.85
N ARG A 110 -9.73 3.13 12.17
CA ARG A 110 -11.02 2.96 12.87
C ARG A 110 -12.09 3.88 12.32
N GLN A 111 -11.78 5.17 12.16
CA GLN A 111 -12.69 6.16 11.58
C GLN A 111 -13.09 5.77 10.16
N LYS A 112 -12.14 5.33 9.32
CA LYS A 112 -12.44 4.91 7.95
C LYS A 112 -13.36 3.67 7.89
N VAL A 113 -13.16 2.69 8.77
CA VAL A 113 -14.07 1.53 8.89
C VAL A 113 -15.49 1.97 9.22
N LEU A 114 -15.65 2.85 10.22
CA LEU A 114 -16.98 3.36 10.62
C LEU A 114 -17.64 4.20 9.52
N GLN A 115 -16.86 5.00 8.80
CA GLN A 115 -17.30 5.75 7.61
C GLN A 115 -17.87 4.83 6.54
N LEU A 116 -17.13 3.76 6.19
CA LEU A 116 -17.58 2.81 5.18
C LEU A 116 -18.85 2.08 5.61
N LEU A 117 -18.90 1.59 6.85
CA LEU A 117 -20.10 0.92 7.37
C LEU A 117 -21.32 1.85 7.33
N TYR A 118 -21.16 3.12 7.74
CA TYR A 118 -22.25 4.09 7.68
C TYR A 118 -22.71 4.36 6.24
N ALA A 119 -21.79 4.64 5.32
CA ALA A 119 -22.12 4.89 3.92
C ALA A 119 -22.86 3.70 3.29
N TRP A 120 -22.41 2.48 3.59
CA TRP A 120 -23.00 1.27 3.02
C TRP A 120 -24.41 0.95 3.51
N ILE A 121 -24.83 1.46 4.68
CA ILE A 121 -26.24 1.35 5.12
C ILE A 121 -27.16 2.06 4.13
N THR A 122 -26.74 3.22 3.63
CA THR A 122 -27.53 4.01 2.67
C THR A 122 -27.35 3.52 1.23
N GLU A 123 -26.13 3.14 0.84
CA GLU A 123 -25.82 2.74 -0.54
C GLU A 123 -26.28 1.31 -0.86
N TYR A 124 -26.29 0.41 0.12
CA TYR A 124 -26.60 -1.02 -0.05
C TYR A 124 -27.67 -1.50 0.95
N PRO A 125 -28.90 -0.93 0.91
CA PRO A 125 -29.94 -1.21 1.91
C PRO A 125 -30.45 -2.66 1.92
N ARG A 126 -30.17 -3.44 0.86
CA ARG A 126 -30.49 -4.88 0.80
C ARG A 126 -29.63 -5.70 1.75
N GLU A 127 -28.43 -5.24 2.07
CA GLU A 127 -27.50 -5.93 2.97
C GLU A 127 -27.77 -5.54 4.43
N SER A 128 -28.92 -5.98 4.98
CA SER A 128 -29.45 -5.54 6.29
C SER A 128 -28.46 -5.72 7.45
N LYS A 129 -27.60 -6.74 7.36
CA LYS A 129 -26.59 -7.08 8.38
C LYS A 129 -25.53 -5.99 8.55
N ILE A 130 -25.26 -5.18 7.52
CA ILE A 130 -24.37 -4.02 7.64
C ILE A 130 -24.95 -3.03 8.65
N LYS A 131 -26.26 -2.74 8.54
CA LYS A 131 -26.99 -1.88 9.48
C LYS A 131 -27.01 -2.49 10.89
N GLU A 132 -27.27 -3.79 11.00
CA GLU A 132 -27.26 -4.49 12.30
C GLU A 132 -25.89 -4.39 13.00
N ALA A 133 -24.79 -4.58 12.25
CA ALA A 133 -23.43 -4.44 12.75
C ALA A 133 -23.12 -3.02 13.23
N TYR A 134 -23.52 -2.01 12.46
CA TYR A 134 -23.33 -0.61 12.81
C TYR A 134 -24.13 -0.21 14.07
N GLU A 135 -25.41 -0.57 14.14
CA GLU A 135 -26.26 -0.31 15.31
C GLU A 135 -25.76 -1.04 16.56
N MET A 136 -25.22 -2.26 16.41
CA MET A 136 -24.57 -2.97 17.50
C MET A 136 -23.35 -2.21 18.03
N LEU A 137 -22.48 -1.71 17.15
CA LEU A 137 -21.31 -0.91 17.53
C LEU A 137 -21.72 0.39 18.24
N LYS A 138 -22.80 1.04 17.78
CA LYS A 138 -23.39 2.20 18.42
C LYS A 138 -23.89 1.89 19.83
N LYS A 139 -24.67 0.82 20.00
CA LYS A 139 -25.17 0.36 21.32
C LYS A 139 -24.05 0.01 22.30
N GLN A 140 -22.91 -0.44 21.81
CA GLN A 140 -21.73 -0.76 22.63
C GLN A 140 -20.90 0.47 23.00
N GLY A 141 -21.27 1.67 22.55
CA GLY A 141 -20.51 2.90 22.79
C GLY A 141 -19.21 2.99 22.01
N VAL A 142 -19.02 2.17 20.96
CA VAL A 142 -17.84 2.25 20.08
C VAL A 142 -17.97 3.43 19.12
N ILE A 143 -19.21 3.83 18.82
CA ILE A 143 -19.53 5.00 18.01
C ILE A 143 -20.10 6.05 18.95
N GLU A 144 -19.31 7.05 19.30
CA GLU A 144 -19.82 8.25 19.99
C GLU A 144 -20.67 9.04 18.99
N GLU A 145 -21.87 9.45 19.41
CA GLU A 145 -22.84 10.13 18.55
C GLU A 145 -22.30 11.48 18.09
N ASP A 146 -21.66 11.53 16.92
CA ASP A 146 -21.66 12.70 16.05
C ASP A 146 -21.31 12.32 14.61
N ALA A 147 -22.35 12.16 13.79
CA ALA A 147 -22.29 11.95 12.34
C ALA A 147 -21.50 13.03 11.59
N ALA A 148 -21.22 14.18 12.24
CA ALA A 148 -20.43 15.27 11.69
C ALA A 148 -18.94 14.92 11.51
N PHE A 149 -18.34 14.08 12.37
CA PHE A 149 -16.90 13.74 12.28
C PHE A 149 -16.59 12.73 11.15
N ILE A 150 -17.62 12.05 10.65
CA ILE A 150 -17.50 11.00 9.63
C ILE A 150 -17.39 11.63 8.22
N MET A 151 -17.93 12.83 7.97
CA MET A 151 -17.94 13.43 6.62
C MET A 151 -16.79 14.42 6.33
N THR A 152 -16.14 15.00 7.34
CA THR A 152 -15.26 16.17 7.17
C THR A 152 -13.99 15.94 6.35
N ASN A 153 -13.53 14.70 6.20
CA ASN A 153 -12.25 14.40 5.53
C ASN A 153 -12.32 14.27 4.00
N ASN A 154 -13.51 14.40 3.38
CA ASN A 154 -13.66 14.28 1.93
C ASN A 154 -13.35 15.59 1.16
N GLU A 155 -13.44 16.76 1.78
CA GLU A 155 -13.37 18.04 1.05
C GLU A 155 -11.94 18.61 0.92
N GLU A 156 -11.00 18.26 1.80
CA GLU A 156 -9.66 18.87 1.80
C GLU A 156 -8.67 18.22 0.82
N ARG A 157 -8.90 16.97 0.40
CA ARG A 157 -7.96 16.24 -0.46
C ARG A 157 -8.01 16.62 -1.95
N GLN A 158 -9.04 17.36 -2.39
CA GLN A 158 -9.17 17.72 -3.80
C GLN A 158 -8.31 18.93 -4.25
N LYS A 159 -7.67 19.68 -3.34
CA LYS A 159 -7.00 20.95 -3.70
C LYS A 159 -5.48 20.89 -3.91
N SER A 160 -4.77 19.81 -3.57
CA SER A 160 -3.29 19.84 -3.56
C SER A 160 -2.58 19.13 -4.73
N SER A 161 -3.28 18.57 -5.73
CA SER A 161 -2.62 17.79 -6.80
C SER A 161 -2.11 18.60 -8.00
N LYS A 162 -1.48 19.76 -7.77
CA LYS A 162 -0.66 20.45 -8.79
C LYS A 162 0.76 20.64 -8.27
N MET A 163 1.54 19.56 -8.24
CA MET A 163 3.00 19.68 -8.19
C MET A 163 3.65 18.43 -8.82
N LYS A 164 4.13 18.63 -10.04
CA LYS A 164 5.21 17.97 -10.80
C LYS A 164 5.30 16.43 -10.79
N ASN A 165 4.90 15.88 -11.94
CA ASN A 165 5.03 14.49 -12.36
C ASN A 165 6.49 14.16 -12.72
N ASN A 166 7.00 13.04 -12.20
CA ASN A 166 8.23 12.36 -12.65
C ASN A 166 7.98 10.83 -12.71
N ILE A 167 7.01 10.38 -13.52
CA ILE A 167 6.61 8.95 -13.64
C ILE A 167 6.27 8.64 -15.10
N PHE A 168 7.22 8.80 -16.03
CA PHE A 168 6.88 8.71 -17.46
C PHE A 168 6.98 7.30 -18.07
N GLU A 169 7.61 6.32 -17.39
CA GLU A 169 7.83 4.98 -17.98
C GLU A 169 6.69 3.98 -17.73
N ASN A 170 5.94 4.10 -16.61
CA ASN A 170 4.89 3.12 -16.24
C ASN A 170 3.47 3.50 -16.69
N GLU A 171 3.28 4.71 -17.22
CA GLU A 171 1.96 5.24 -17.58
C GLU A 171 1.47 4.66 -18.93
N GLU A 172 2.37 4.31 -19.85
CA GLU A 172 2.01 3.68 -21.13
C GLU A 172 1.56 2.24 -20.99
N MET A 173 2.31 1.43 -20.23
CA MET A 173 1.95 0.04 -19.93
C MET A 173 0.63 -0.03 -19.16
N SER A 174 0.44 0.89 -18.21
CA SER A 174 -0.82 1.02 -17.46
C SER A 174 -2.00 1.41 -18.37
N ARG A 175 -1.82 2.36 -19.31
CA ARG A 175 -2.84 2.71 -20.32
C ARG A 175 -3.15 1.56 -21.27
N HIS A 176 -2.16 0.76 -21.65
CA HIS A 176 -2.35 -0.41 -22.49
C HIS A 176 -3.13 -1.51 -21.77
N LEU A 177 -2.77 -1.79 -20.51
CA LEU A 177 -3.49 -2.74 -19.66
C LEU A 177 -4.97 -2.36 -19.52
N ARG A 178 -5.28 -1.09 -19.26
CA ARG A 178 -6.68 -0.63 -19.17
C ARG A 178 -7.47 -0.89 -20.44
N ARG A 179 -6.88 -0.66 -21.62
CA ARG A 179 -7.53 -0.93 -22.91
C ARG A 179 -7.85 -2.42 -23.07
N LEU A 180 -6.89 -3.29 -22.76
CA LEU A 180 -7.07 -4.74 -22.86
C LEU A 180 -8.14 -5.26 -21.88
N LEU A 181 -8.17 -4.74 -20.65
CA LEU A 181 -9.15 -5.14 -19.63
C LEU A 181 -10.59 -4.73 -19.94
N HIS A 182 -10.80 -3.65 -20.71
CA HIS A 182 -12.14 -3.21 -21.14
C HIS A 182 -12.61 -3.88 -22.44
N SER A 183 -11.75 -4.67 -23.09
CA SER A 183 -12.13 -5.42 -24.28
C SER A 183 -13.09 -6.56 -23.93
N LYS A 184 -14.02 -6.85 -24.85
CA LYS A 184 -14.93 -8.00 -24.75
C LYS A 184 -14.36 -9.25 -25.42
N ASP A 185 -13.21 -9.12 -26.09
CA ASP A 185 -12.53 -10.22 -26.78
C ASP A 185 -11.76 -11.09 -25.76
N PRO A 186 -12.00 -12.42 -25.68
CA PRO A 186 -11.23 -13.31 -24.83
C PRO A 186 -9.72 -13.32 -25.15
N SER A 187 -9.30 -13.02 -26.38
CA SER A 187 -7.88 -12.91 -26.76
C SER A 187 -7.18 -11.72 -26.09
N ASP A 188 -7.87 -10.58 -26.02
CA ASP A 188 -7.37 -9.37 -25.37
C ASP A 188 -7.25 -9.54 -23.85
N LEU A 189 -8.20 -10.26 -23.24
CA LEU A 189 -8.14 -10.61 -21.82
C LEU A 189 -6.96 -11.55 -21.50
N GLN A 190 -6.65 -12.51 -22.38
CA GLN A 190 -5.45 -13.33 -22.23
C GLN A 190 -4.17 -12.50 -22.35
N THR A 191 -4.17 -11.51 -23.24
CA THR A 191 -3.04 -10.59 -23.41
C THR A 191 -2.88 -9.69 -22.17
N ALA A 192 -3.98 -9.19 -21.59
CA ALA A 192 -3.97 -8.48 -20.31
C ALA A 192 -3.37 -9.33 -19.19
N ASN A 193 -3.76 -10.61 -19.08
CA ASN A 193 -3.22 -11.52 -18.06
C ASN A 193 -1.70 -11.75 -18.22
N ARG A 194 -1.18 -11.80 -19.45
CA ARG A 194 0.27 -11.88 -19.70
C ARG A 194 0.99 -10.59 -19.33
N LEU A 195 0.41 -9.44 -19.68
CA LEU A 195 0.95 -8.12 -19.36
C LEU A 195 1.00 -7.89 -17.85
N ILE A 196 -0.05 -8.28 -17.10
CA ILE A 196 -0.07 -8.23 -15.63
C ILE A 196 1.09 -9.05 -15.07
N LYS A 197 1.31 -10.29 -15.54
CA LYS A 197 2.43 -11.13 -15.08
C LYS A 197 3.80 -10.48 -15.32
N PHE A 198 3.99 -9.86 -16.49
CA PHE A 198 5.23 -9.14 -16.79
C PHE A 198 5.42 -7.95 -15.85
N MET A 199 4.39 -7.09 -15.72
CA MET A 199 4.43 -5.91 -14.87
C MET A 199 4.62 -6.25 -13.38
N VAL A 200 4.06 -7.38 -12.91
CA VAL A 200 4.27 -7.87 -11.54
C VAL A 200 5.71 -8.28 -11.32
N LYS A 201 6.27 -9.09 -12.23
CA LYS A 201 7.65 -9.55 -12.12
C LYS A 201 8.64 -8.37 -12.13
N GLU A 202 8.42 -7.42 -13.03
CA GLU A 202 9.22 -6.19 -13.09
C GLU A 202 9.09 -5.37 -11.78
N ASP A 203 7.89 -5.29 -11.21
CA ASP A 203 7.67 -4.56 -9.96
C ASP A 203 8.29 -5.27 -8.75
N GLU A 204 8.26 -6.61 -8.70
CA GLU A 204 8.98 -7.41 -7.69
C GLU A 204 10.49 -7.17 -7.77
N GLU A 205 11.07 -7.23 -8.97
CA GLU A 205 12.50 -6.95 -9.19
C GLU A 205 12.85 -5.51 -8.77
N ARG A 206 11.98 -4.54 -9.10
CA ARG A 206 12.13 -3.14 -8.70
C ARG A 206 12.05 -2.96 -7.18
N LEU A 207 11.11 -3.63 -6.51
CA LEU A 207 10.95 -3.57 -5.06
C LEU A 207 12.14 -4.19 -4.34
N GLN A 208 12.65 -5.32 -4.83
CA GLN A 208 13.86 -5.94 -4.29
C GLN A 208 15.06 -5.02 -4.43
N LEU A 209 15.26 -4.43 -5.62
CA LEU A 209 16.36 -3.48 -5.85
C LEU A 209 16.24 -2.26 -4.92
N ASN A 210 15.05 -1.66 -4.82
CA ASN A 210 14.85 -0.51 -3.93
C ASN A 210 15.02 -0.86 -2.45
N SER A 211 14.59 -2.04 -2.02
CA SER A 211 14.82 -2.54 -0.66
C SER A 211 16.31 -2.70 -0.37
N GLN A 212 17.08 -3.27 -1.31
CA GLN A 212 18.53 -3.39 -1.20
C GLN A 212 19.21 -2.02 -1.10
N ARG A 213 18.81 -1.07 -1.96
CA ARG A 213 19.32 0.32 -1.89
C ARG A 213 18.99 0.98 -0.55
N GLY A 214 17.80 0.75 -0.01
CA GLY A 214 17.38 1.24 1.30
C GLY A 214 18.26 0.71 2.42
N MET A 215 18.53 -0.59 2.44
CA MET A 215 19.42 -1.22 3.43
C MET A 215 20.87 -0.70 3.33
N GLU A 216 21.39 -0.51 2.11
CA GLU A 216 22.72 0.06 1.89
C GLU A 216 22.80 1.51 2.42
N LEU A 217 21.78 2.34 2.17
CA LEU A 217 21.69 3.72 2.67
C LEU A 217 21.54 3.79 4.19
N GLU A 218 20.71 2.94 4.78
CA GLU A 218 20.52 2.87 6.23
C GLU A 218 21.83 2.48 6.93
N SER A 219 22.58 1.52 6.39
CA SER A 219 23.90 1.16 6.89
C SER A 219 24.87 2.34 6.85
N VAL A 220 24.93 3.08 5.73
CA VAL A 220 25.74 4.31 5.63
C VAL A 220 25.32 5.31 6.70
N GLN A 221 24.02 5.59 6.81
CA GLN A 221 23.49 6.58 7.74
C GLN A 221 23.82 6.22 9.19
N ASN A 222 23.61 4.97 9.61
CA ASN A 222 23.88 4.51 10.97
C ASN A 222 25.37 4.62 11.32
N ASN A 223 26.27 4.22 10.41
CA ASN A 223 27.71 4.34 10.63
C ASN A 223 28.15 5.81 10.74
N VAL A 224 27.64 6.67 9.86
CA VAL A 224 27.98 8.11 9.86
C VAL A 224 27.44 8.82 11.10
N MET A 225 26.18 8.55 11.49
CA MET A 225 25.59 9.17 12.68
C MET A 225 26.32 8.75 13.95
N LEU A 226 26.56 7.45 14.15
CA LEU A 226 27.27 6.97 15.33
C LEU A 226 28.69 7.53 15.39
N LEU A 227 29.42 7.54 14.26
CA LEU A 227 30.75 8.15 14.21
C LEU A 227 30.69 9.65 14.55
N SER A 228 29.70 10.38 14.04
CA SER A 228 29.52 11.80 14.35
C SER A 228 29.25 12.01 15.84
N GLU A 229 28.34 11.24 16.44
CA GLU A 229 28.01 11.32 17.88
C GLU A 229 29.24 11.02 18.74
N MET A 230 30.00 9.98 18.39
CA MET A 230 31.22 9.61 19.08
C MET A 230 32.29 10.71 18.97
N LEU A 231 32.46 11.32 17.79
CA LEU A 231 33.37 12.45 17.58
C LEU A 231 32.94 13.72 18.32
N ASP A 232 31.65 14.00 18.40
CA ASP A 232 31.10 15.15 19.14
C ASP A 232 31.31 15.01 20.65
N SER A 233 31.29 13.78 21.16
CA SER A 233 31.54 13.45 22.57
C SER A 233 33.02 13.24 22.92
N TYR A 234 33.92 13.35 21.94
CA TYR A 234 35.33 13.02 22.13
C TYR A 234 36.02 13.98 23.12
N ASN A 235 36.67 13.40 24.13
CA ASN A 235 37.51 14.13 25.07
C ASN A 235 38.83 13.37 25.29
N GLN A 236 39.96 14.03 25.04
CA GLN A 236 41.31 13.44 25.14
C GLN A 236 41.61 12.77 26.50
N ASN A 237 40.95 13.21 27.58
CA ASN A 237 41.20 12.70 28.93
C ASN A 237 40.17 11.64 29.40
N GLU A 238 39.03 11.52 28.71
CA GLU A 238 37.88 10.71 29.17
C GLU A 238 37.50 9.59 28.18
N THR A 239 37.82 9.74 26.89
CA THR A 239 37.55 8.72 25.86
C THR A 239 38.38 7.47 26.12
N SER A 240 37.72 6.31 26.18
CA SER A 240 38.41 5.04 26.40
C SER A 240 39.19 4.57 25.17
N ALA A 241 40.14 3.66 25.36
CA ALA A 241 40.87 3.03 24.25
C ALA A 241 39.93 2.19 23.35
N GLU A 242 38.87 1.62 23.92
CA GLU A 242 37.85 0.84 23.21
C GLU A 242 37.00 1.75 22.31
N ASP A 243 36.59 2.92 22.82
CA ASP A 243 35.84 3.91 22.04
C ASP A 243 36.69 4.45 20.88
N LEU A 244 37.99 4.69 21.12
CA LEU A 244 38.93 5.10 20.08
C LEU A 244 39.08 4.04 18.97
N GLU A 245 39.04 2.76 19.32
CA GLU A 245 39.11 1.69 18.33
C GLU A 245 37.81 1.56 17.54
N LEU A 246 36.65 1.65 18.22
CA LEU A 246 35.34 1.67 17.58
C LEU A 246 35.20 2.86 16.61
N MET A 247 35.64 4.06 16.99
CA MET A 247 35.65 5.23 16.09
C MET A 247 36.49 4.98 14.83
N LYS A 248 37.64 4.30 14.94
CA LYS A 248 38.44 3.93 13.76
C LYS A 248 37.72 2.90 12.90
N GLU A 249 37.09 1.89 13.49
CA GLU A 249 36.33 0.87 12.76
C GLU A 249 35.16 1.50 11.98
N LEU A 250 34.42 2.41 12.62
CA LEU A 250 33.32 3.17 11.99
C LEU A 250 33.84 4.07 10.87
N TYR A 251 34.96 4.75 11.05
CA TYR A 251 35.59 5.54 9.99
C TYR A 251 35.98 4.67 8.78
N GLN A 252 36.62 3.52 9.02
CA GLN A 252 36.96 2.58 7.95
C GLN A 252 35.71 2.01 7.28
N ALA A 253 34.63 1.77 8.03
CA ALA A 253 33.34 1.36 7.47
C ALA A 253 32.76 2.44 6.56
N CYS A 254 32.78 3.71 6.97
CA CYS A 254 32.35 4.84 6.14
C CYS A 254 33.15 4.93 4.84
N GLU A 255 34.47 4.78 4.89
CA GLU A 255 35.32 4.79 3.68
C GLU A 255 35.01 3.61 2.73
N ARG A 256 34.72 2.41 3.27
CA ARG A 256 34.26 1.27 2.45
C ARG A 256 32.90 1.49 1.80
N LEU A 257 32.00 2.22 2.47
CA LEU A 257 30.63 2.47 1.99
C LEU A 257 30.53 3.67 1.02
N LYS A 258 31.50 4.58 1.04
CA LYS A 258 31.59 5.73 0.13
C LYS A 258 31.42 5.41 -1.37
N PRO A 259 32.09 4.39 -1.96
CA PRO A 259 31.87 4.04 -3.36
C PRO A 259 30.44 3.53 -3.64
N ILE A 260 29.81 2.85 -2.67
CA ILE A 260 28.42 2.39 -2.78
C ILE A 260 27.48 3.60 -2.82
N LEU A 261 27.68 4.58 -1.94
CA LEU A 261 26.89 5.81 -1.93
C LEU A 261 27.01 6.59 -3.26
N LEU A 262 28.22 6.68 -3.82
CA LEU A 262 28.45 7.32 -5.12
C LEU A 262 27.76 6.57 -6.27
N ARG A 263 27.81 5.23 -6.26
CA ARG A 263 27.06 4.41 -7.21
C ARG A 263 25.56 4.67 -7.10
N LEU A 264 25.01 4.64 -5.88
CA LEU A 264 23.58 4.89 -5.63
C LEU A 264 23.15 6.30 -6.09
N ALA A 265 24.01 7.31 -5.87
CA ALA A 265 23.80 8.67 -6.38
C ALA A 265 23.86 8.73 -7.92
N SER A 266 24.78 8.01 -8.55
CA SER A 266 24.88 7.95 -10.01
C SER A 266 23.71 7.20 -10.67
N GLU A 267 23.19 6.14 -10.03
CA GLU A 267 22.04 5.38 -10.52
C GLU A 267 20.74 6.17 -10.39
N THR A 268 20.66 7.09 -9.44
CA THR A 268 19.54 8.04 -9.33
C THR A 268 19.66 9.19 -10.33
N GLN A 269 20.89 9.59 -10.71
CA GLN A 269 21.16 10.60 -11.72
C GLN A 269 21.08 10.07 -13.17
N GLY A 270 21.43 8.79 -13.40
CA GLY A 270 21.42 8.12 -14.70
C GLY A 270 20.04 7.94 -15.34
N ASN A 271 18.97 8.09 -14.55
CA ASN A 271 17.59 8.23 -15.06
C ASN A 271 17.34 9.55 -15.81
N ILE A 272 18.23 10.55 -15.67
CA ILE A 272 18.16 11.83 -16.38
C ILE A 272 19.09 11.84 -17.60
N GLU A 273 20.17 11.07 -17.58
CA GLU A 273 21.25 11.17 -18.59
C GLU A 273 21.13 10.18 -19.76
N MET A 274 20.18 9.23 -19.76
CA MET A 274 19.82 8.41 -20.93
C MET A 274 18.92 9.15 -21.96
N LEU A 275 19.00 10.48 -22.02
CA LEU A 275 18.34 11.31 -23.03
C LEU A 275 19.35 12.16 -23.85
N GLY A 276 20.59 11.70 -23.92
CA GLY A 276 21.68 12.44 -24.51
C GLY A 276 22.25 11.91 -25.83
N ILE A 277 21.64 10.96 -26.56
CA ILE A 277 22.13 10.63 -27.93
C ILE A 277 20.96 10.22 -28.85
N CYS A 278 20.30 11.24 -29.40
CA CYS A 278 19.73 11.23 -30.75
C CYS A 278 19.79 12.67 -31.28
N TYR A 279 20.87 12.98 -31.99
CA TYR A 279 21.08 14.05 -33.00
C TYR A 279 20.33 15.37 -32.79
N ILE A 280 20.97 16.51 -32.52
CA ILE A 280 22.05 17.22 -33.26
C ILE A 280 22.95 17.96 -32.27
#